data_AF-A0A559QMJ3-F1
#
_entry.id   AF-A0A559QMJ3-F1
#
_cell.length_a   1.000
_cell.length_b   1.000
_cell.length_c   1.000
_cell.angle_alpha   90.00
_cell.angle_beta   90.00
_cell.angle_gamma   90.00
#
_symmetry.space_group_name_H-M   'P 1'
#
loop_
_entity.id
_entity.type
_entity.pdbx_description
1 polymer ?
#
loop_
_entity_poly.entity_id
_entity_poly.type
_entity_poly.pdbx_seq_one_letter_code
_entity_poly.pdbx_strand_id
1 'polypeptide(L)'
;MKYAFILLLIVSQVVFPEEIVVPGIREKISNGEIEFSCSEGKPVPESEREPSPAIPKGNYSKAESKKIVELINAQPKKIKECTSTYTDDYVEAMYQYCEKYNLAACIGGGCAHTSGYSVHTAVLVEALLACGVQP
;
A
#
# COMPACT_ATOMS: atom_id res chain seq x y z
N MET A 1 -21.33 42.93 51.82
CA MET A 1 -19.98 42.97 51.19
C MET A 1 -20.13 42.48 49.77
N LYS A 2 -19.75 43.31 48.80
CA LYS A 2 -19.95 43.11 47.35
C LYS A 2 -18.80 42.28 46.79
N TYR A 3 -19.08 41.16 46.11
CA TYR A 3 -18.11 40.48 45.26
C TYR A 3 -18.62 40.50 43.82
N ALA A 4 -17.90 41.25 42.99
CA ALA A 4 -18.12 41.37 41.56
C ALA A 4 -17.45 40.19 40.84
N PHE A 5 -18.24 39.43 40.08
CA PHE A 5 -17.75 38.44 39.12
C PHE A 5 -17.36 39.16 37.83
N ILE A 6 -16.06 39.20 37.53
CA ILE A 6 -15.54 39.62 36.22
C ILE A 6 -15.30 38.34 35.41
N LEU A 7 -16.20 38.04 34.48
CA LEU A 7 -15.99 37.04 33.43
C LEU A 7 -15.07 37.66 32.37
N LEU A 8 -13.83 37.18 32.30
CA LEU A 8 -12.90 37.48 31.20
C LEU A 8 -13.06 36.41 30.13
N LEU A 9 -13.75 36.76 29.04
CA LEU A 9 -13.82 35.98 27.81
C LEU A 9 -12.48 36.12 27.07
N ILE A 10 -11.63 35.10 27.16
CA ILE A 10 -10.45 34.96 26.30
C ILE A 10 -10.90 34.29 25.01
N VAL A 11 -11.12 35.10 23.98
CA VAL A 11 -11.30 34.63 22.60
C VAL A 11 -9.90 34.35 22.03
N SER A 12 -9.42 33.11 22.20
CA SER A 12 -8.21 32.65 21.52
C SER A 12 -8.52 32.45 20.05
N GLN A 13 -8.05 33.39 19.22
CA GLN A 13 -8.05 33.23 17.78
C GLN A 13 -7.03 32.14 17.42
N VAL A 14 -7.54 31.01 16.93
CA VAL A 14 -6.72 29.96 16.34
C VAL A 14 -6.34 30.41 14.94
N VAL A 15 -5.14 30.97 14.82
CA VAL A 15 -4.49 31.22 13.53
C VAL A 15 -3.84 29.92 13.11
N PHE A 16 -4.42 29.23 12.13
CA PHE A 16 -3.81 28.06 11.48
C PHE A 16 -2.75 28.56 10.48
N PRO A 17 -1.47 28.17 10.62
CA PRO A 17 -0.44 28.53 9.66
C PRO A 17 -0.34 27.50 8.53
N GLU A 18 0.03 28.03 7.37
CA GLU A 18 0.77 27.42 6.27
C GLU A 18 0.15 26.23 5.53
N GLU A 19 -0.23 26.54 4.27
CA GLU A 19 -0.51 25.57 3.20
C GLU A 19 0.63 24.54 3.11
N ILE A 20 0.33 23.30 3.47
CA ILE A 20 1.21 22.16 3.20
C ILE A 20 1.06 21.84 1.71
N VAL A 21 1.94 22.43 0.88
CA VAL A 21 2.01 22.08 -0.55
C VAL A 21 2.65 20.69 -0.67
N VAL A 22 1.82 19.65 -0.78
CA VAL A 22 2.27 18.30 -1.15
C VAL A 22 2.45 18.27 -2.67
N PRO A 23 3.68 18.09 -3.19
CA PRO A 23 3.91 18.04 -4.63
C PRO A 23 3.15 16.84 -5.24
N GLY A 24 2.22 17.12 -6.16
CA GLY A 24 1.47 16.11 -6.91
C GLY A 24 -0.05 16.16 -6.74
N ILE A 25 -0.57 16.90 -5.75
CA ILE A 25 -2.02 17.08 -5.55
C ILE A 25 -2.40 18.48 -5.98
N ARG A 26 -3.11 18.62 -7.11
CA ARG A 26 -3.77 19.88 -7.47
C ARG A 26 -5.16 19.88 -6.84
N GLU A 27 -5.29 20.54 -5.69
CA GLU A 27 -6.59 20.80 -5.09
C GLU A 27 -7.31 21.86 -5.93
N LYS A 28 -8.40 21.45 -6.59
CA LYS A 28 -9.42 22.40 -7.04
C LYS A 28 -10.55 22.35 -6.04
N ILE A 29 -10.70 23.42 -5.27
CA ILE A 29 -11.89 23.62 -4.44
C ILE A 29 -12.97 24.19 -5.37
N SER A 30 -13.95 23.36 -5.72
CA SER A 30 -15.16 23.76 -6.43
C SER A 30 -16.34 23.43 -5.53
N ASN A 31 -17.17 24.43 -5.20
CA ASN A 31 -18.36 24.28 -4.35
C ASN A 31 -18.13 23.73 -2.91
N GLY A 32 -16.92 23.85 -2.37
CA GLY A 32 -16.61 23.37 -1.01
C GLY A 32 -16.30 21.88 -0.91
N GLU A 33 -16.22 21.18 -2.04
CA GLU A 33 -15.71 19.80 -2.12
C GLU A 33 -14.27 19.82 -2.67
N ILE A 34 -13.39 19.05 -2.03
CA ILE A 34 -12.02 18.83 -2.51
C ILE A 34 -12.09 17.73 -3.56
N GLU A 35 -12.02 18.10 -4.84
CA GLU A 35 -11.89 17.12 -5.92
C GLU A 35 -10.42 16.69 -6.06
N PHE A 36 -10.11 15.49 -5.59
CA PHE A 36 -8.83 14.83 -5.89
C PHE A 36 -8.85 14.35 -7.34
N SER A 37 -8.40 15.21 -8.26
CA SER A 37 -8.22 14.86 -9.66
C SER A 37 -6.87 14.17 -9.86
N CYS A 38 -6.85 12.84 -9.81
CA CYS A 38 -5.69 12.07 -10.23
C CYS A 38 -5.49 12.27 -11.73
N SER A 39 -4.27 12.63 -12.14
CA SER A 39 -3.98 13.07 -13.51
C SER A 39 -4.07 11.97 -14.57
N GLU A 40 -4.20 10.70 -14.18
CA GLU A 40 -4.06 9.57 -15.09
C GLU A 40 -5.23 8.58 -14.98
N GLY A 41 -6.28 8.83 -15.76
CA GLY A 41 -7.35 7.86 -16.05
C GLY A 41 -8.25 7.46 -14.88
N LYS A 42 -9.44 6.92 -15.20
CA LYS A 42 -10.31 6.28 -14.21
C LYS A 42 -9.91 4.80 -14.07
N PRO A 43 -9.94 4.21 -12.86
CA PRO A 43 -9.78 2.77 -12.70
C PRO A 43 -10.83 2.01 -13.50
N VAL A 44 -10.45 0.88 -14.10
CA VAL A 44 -11.39 0.00 -14.81
C VAL A 44 -12.39 -0.59 -13.80
N PRO A 45 -13.71 -0.66 -14.09
CA PRO A 45 -14.70 -1.26 -13.19
C PRO A 45 -14.34 -2.69 -12.82
N GLU A 46 -14.57 -3.10 -11.57
CA GLU A 46 -14.22 -4.45 -11.10
C GLU A 46 -14.89 -5.57 -11.91
N SER A 47 -16.10 -5.35 -12.40
CA SER A 47 -16.83 -6.29 -13.27
C SER A 47 -16.16 -6.57 -14.62
N GLU A 48 -15.21 -5.72 -15.03
CA GLU A 48 -14.46 -5.85 -16.28
C GLU A 48 -13.03 -6.35 -16.05
N ARG A 49 -12.64 -6.60 -14.80
CA ARG A 49 -11.29 -7.06 -14.46
C ARG A 49 -11.20 -8.58 -14.52
N GLU A 50 -10.08 -9.06 -15.03
CA GLU A 50 -9.67 -10.46 -14.85
C GLU A 50 -9.38 -10.73 -13.36
N PRO A 51 -9.35 -12.02 -12.96
CA PRO A 51 -8.95 -12.41 -11.61
C PRO A 51 -7.59 -11.82 -11.25
N SER A 52 -7.49 -11.28 -10.03
CA SER A 52 -6.23 -10.74 -9.52
C SER A 52 -5.23 -11.88 -9.27
N PRO A 53 -3.93 -11.68 -9.60
CA PRO A 53 -2.88 -12.61 -9.21
C PRO A 53 -2.55 -12.54 -7.71
N ALA A 54 -3.17 -11.62 -6.95
CA ALA A 54 -2.87 -11.41 -5.55
C ALA A 54 -3.11 -12.65 -4.69
N ILE A 55 -2.10 -13.06 -3.94
CA ILE A 55 -2.22 -14.13 -2.95
C ILE A 55 -2.83 -13.53 -1.67
N PRO A 56 -3.85 -14.15 -1.04
CA PRO A 56 -4.38 -13.67 0.22
C PRO A 56 -3.30 -13.64 1.34
N LYS A 57 -3.28 -12.58 2.15
CA LYS A 57 -2.24 -12.38 3.18
C LYS A 57 -2.14 -13.49 4.24
N GLY A 58 -3.23 -14.22 4.47
CA GLY A 58 -3.32 -15.21 5.55
C GLY A 58 -3.21 -14.57 6.95
N ASN A 59 -3.18 -15.42 7.98
CA ASN A 59 -3.06 -15.00 9.38
C ASN A 59 -1.71 -15.47 9.94
N TYR A 60 -0.63 -14.77 9.61
CA TYR A 60 0.71 -15.06 10.14
C TYR A 60 1.05 -14.10 11.28
N SER A 61 1.46 -14.65 12.41
CA SER A 61 2.09 -13.89 13.48
C SER A 61 3.47 -13.40 13.05
N LYS A 62 3.98 -12.35 13.71
CA LYS A 62 5.35 -11.87 13.50
C LYS A 62 6.40 -12.98 13.69
N ALA A 63 6.15 -13.91 14.60
CA ALA A 63 7.04 -15.04 14.86
C ALA A 63 7.06 -16.03 13.69
N GLU A 64 5.90 -16.33 13.11
CA GLU A 64 5.79 -17.19 11.92
C GLU A 64 6.43 -16.52 10.70
N SER A 65 6.13 -15.24 10.44
CA SER A 65 6.78 -14.48 9.37
C SER A 65 8.29 -14.50 9.46
N LYS A 66 8.84 -14.34 10.68
CA LYS A 66 10.28 -14.42 10.92
C LYS A 66 10.83 -15.82 10.63
N LYS A 67 10.15 -16.88 11.07
CA LYS A 67 10.54 -18.28 10.80
C LYS A 67 10.59 -18.59 9.31
N ILE A 68 9.63 -18.12 8.52
CA ILE A 68 9.63 -18.32 7.05
C ILE A 68 10.83 -17.63 6.41
N VAL A 69 11.17 -16.40 6.82
CA VAL A 69 12.34 -15.69 6.31
C VAL A 69 13.64 -16.41 6.71
N GLU A 70 13.74 -16.87 7.96
CA GLU A 70 14.89 -17.67 8.42
C GLU A 70 15.01 -18.98 7.66
N LEU A 71 13.88 -19.65 7.38
CA LEU A 71 13.84 -20.88 6.60
C LEU A 71 14.39 -20.65 5.20
N ILE A 72 13.94 -19.62 4.47
CA ILE A 72 14.47 -19.25 3.15
C ILE A 72 15.98 -18.98 3.24
N ASN A 73 16.41 -18.24 4.25
CA ASN A 73 17.82 -17.92 4.45
C ASN A 73 18.69 -19.14 4.80
N ALA A 74 18.12 -20.21 5.35
CA ALA A 74 18.80 -21.46 5.62
C ALA A 74 18.88 -22.40 4.40
N GLN A 75 18.09 -22.15 3.34
CA GLN A 75 18.05 -23.03 2.19
C GLN A 75 19.34 -23.00 1.34
N PRO A 76 19.63 -24.08 0.58
CA PRO A 76 20.69 -24.09 -0.43
C PRO A 76 20.50 -22.96 -1.47
N LYS A 77 21.60 -22.52 -2.08
CA LYS A 77 21.62 -21.45 -3.09
C LYS A 77 20.56 -21.63 -4.19
N LYS A 78 20.42 -22.84 -4.72
CA LYS A 78 19.44 -23.17 -5.77
C LYS A 78 18.00 -22.87 -5.35
N ILE A 79 17.63 -23.15 -4.10
CA ILE A 79 16.28 -22.90 -3.60
C ILE A 79 16.07 -21.40 -3.38
N LYS A 80 17.07 -20.69 -2.87
CA LYS A 80 17.00 -19.22 -2.72
C LYS A 80 16.80 -18.52 -4.06
N GLU A 81 17.54 -18.95 -5.09
CA GLU A 81 17.38 -18.46 -6.46
C GLU A 81 15.97 -18.74 -6.99
N CYS A 82 15.47 -19.97 -6.80
CA CYS A 82 14.09 -20.32 -7.17
C CYS A 82 13.05 -19.44 -6.46
N THR A 83 13.17 -19.25 -5.14
CA THR A 83 12.23 -18.40 -4.38
C THR A 83 12.30 -16.94 -4.81
N SER A 84 13.50 -16.44 -5.16
CA SER A 84 13.68 -15.08 -5.69
C SER A 84 12.98 -14.91 -7.04
N THR A 85 13.22 -15.82 -7.98
CA THR A 85 12.57 -15.80 -9.30
C THR A 85 11.05 -15.87 -9.16
N TYR A 86 10.53 -16.74 -8.29
CA TYR A 86 9.09 -16.80 -8.03
C TYR A 86 8.55 -15.47 -7.53
N THR A 87 9.21 -14.82 -6.57
CA THR A 87 8.76 -13.53 -6.05
C THR A 87 8.85 -12.41 -7.08
N ASP A 88 9.87 -12.42 -7.94
CA ASP A 88 10.05 -11.43 -9.02
C ASP A 88 8.93 -11.58 -10.07
N ASP A 89 8.63 -12.82 -10.49
CA ASP A 89 7.53 -13.12 -11.41
C ASP A 89 6.17 -12.72 -10.83
N TYR A 90 5.96 -12.93 -9.52
CA TYR A 90 4.76 -12.50 -8.81
C TYR A 90 4.62 -10.97 -8.79
N VAL A 91 5.70 -10.25 -8.48
CA VAL A 91 5.71 -8.77 -8.48
C VAL A 91 5.43 -8.22 -9.87
N GLU A 92 6.00 -8.82 -10.91
CA GLU A 92 5.73 -8.43 -12.30
C GLU A 92 4.26 -8.67 -12.67
N ALA A 93 3.69 -9.82 -12.30
CA ALA A 93 2.27 -10.11 -12.53
C ALA A 93 1.35 -9.08 -11.82
N MET A 94 1.68 -8.73 -10.57
CA MET A 94 0.97 -7.68 -9.82
C MET A 94 1.10 -6.30 -10.48
N TYR A 95 2.27 -5.97 -11.01
CA TYR A 95 2.52 -4.72 -11.73
C TYR A 95 1.68 -4.65 -13.00
N GLN A 96 1.73 -5.67 -13.85
CA GLN A 96 0.95 -5.74 -15.09
C GLN A 96 -0.55 -5.69 -14.82
N TYR A 97 -1.03 -6.37 -13.77
CA TYR A 97 -2.43 -6.31 -13.35
C TYR A 97 -2.82 -4.88 -12.95
N CYS A 98 -1.98 -4.21 -12.16
CA CYS A 98 -2.24 -2.84 -11.75
C CYS A 98 -2.29 -1.87 -12.94
N GLU A 99 -1.34 -1.95 -13.87
CA GLU A 99 -1.26 -1.10 -15.06
C GLU A 99 -2.48 -1.32 -15.96
N LYS A 100 -2.83 -2.58 -16.24
CA LYS A 100 -3.96 -2.95 -17.10
C LYS A 100 -5.29 -2.36 -16.60
N TYR A 101 -5.48 -2.30 -15.29
CA TYR A 101 -6.74 -1.83 -14.69
C TYR A 101 -6.65 -0.44 -14.06
N ASN A 102 -5.51 0.25 -14.24
CA ASN A 102 -5.23 1.58 -13.72
C ASN A 102 -5.54 1.71 -12.22
N LEU A 103 -5.06 0.76 -11.42
CA LEU A 103 -5.42 0.64 -9.99
C LEU A 103 -4.67 1.63 -9.08
N ALA A 104 -3.58 2.21 -9.58
CA ALA A 104 -2.70 3.10 -8.81
C ALA A 104 -2.63 4.53 -9.37
N ALA A 105 -3.63 4.94 -10.17
CA ALA A 105 -3.76 6.28 -10.76
C ALA A 105 -3.52 7.45 -9.79
N CYS A 106 -3.81 7.24 -8.51
CA CYS A 106 -3.75 8.24 -7.44
C CYS A 106 -2.62 8.02 -6.43
N ILE A 107 -1.80 6.99 -6.62
CA ILE A 107 -0.76 6.60 -5.65
C ILE A 107 0.58 7.15 -6.13
N GLY A 108 1.28 7.89 -5.28
CA GLY A 108 2.64 8.34 -5.56
C GLY A 108 3.56 7.14 -5.82
N GLY A 109 4.13 7.06 -7.03
CA GLY A 109 4.91 5.91 -7.50
C GLY A 109 4.10 4.84 -8.24
N GLY A 110 2.80 5.05 -8.44
CA GLY A 110 1.95 4.26 -9.33
C GLY A 110 1.97 2.76 -9.06
N CYS A 111 1.85 1.97 -10.12
CA CYS A 111 1.80 0.52 -10.01
C CYS A 111 3.10 -0.09 -9.50
N ALA A 112 4.25 0.55 -9.77
CA ALA A 112 5.55 0.12 -9.26
C ALA A 112 5.61 0.17 -7.72
N HIS A 113 5.01 1.21 -7.12
CA HIS A 113 4.87 1.27 -5.66
C HIS A 113 3.99 0.11 -5.17
N THR A 114 2.82 -0.10 -5.76
CA THR A 114 1.89 -1.13 -5.27
C THR A 114 2.43 -2.56 -5.42
N SER A 115 3.09 -2.87 -6.54
CA SER A 115 3.64 -4.20 -6.78
C SER A 115 4.85 -4.50 -5.89
N GLY A 116 5.70 -3.50 -5.62
CA GLY A 116 6.86 -3.66 -4.72
C GLY A 116 6.48 -4.02 -3.28
N TYR A 117 5.31 -3.61 -2.79
CA TYR A 117 4.80 -3.96 -1.46
C TYR A 117 3.85 -5.17 -1.45
N SER A 118 3.70 -5.86 -2.59
CA SER A 118 2.79 -7.00 -2.71
C SER A 118 3.33 -8.29 -2.06
N VAL A 119 4.64 -8.38 -1.81
CA VAL A 119 5.27 -9.56 -1.23
C VAL A 119 5.06 -9.60 0.30
N HIS A 120 4.31 -10.59 0.76
CA HIS A 120 4.06 -10.85 2.19
C HIS A 120 4.30 -12.33 2.52
N THR A 121 4.14 -12.72 3.80
CA THR A 121 4.47 -14.07 4.28
C THR A 121 3.79 -15.20 3.49
N ALA A 122 2.51 -15.06 3.13
CA ALA A 122 1.86 -16.07 2.28
C ALA A 122 2.53 -16.24 0.90
N VAL A 123 2.99 -15.16 0.26
CA VAL A 123 3.75 -15.24 -1.01
C VAL A 123 5.05 -16.02 -0.82
N LEU A 124 5.74 -15.78 0.29
CA LEU A 124 6.98 -16.50 0.62
C LEU A 124 6.73 -17.99 0.89
N VAL A 125 5.59 -18.34 1.48
CA VAL A 125 5.14 -19.72 1.69
C VAL A 125 4.86 -20.40 0.35
N GLU A 126 4.10 -19.76 -0.54
CA GLU A 126 3.83 -20.27 -1.89
C GLU A 126 5.14 -20.41 -2.70
N ALA A 127 6.08 -19.47 -2.56
CA ALA A 127 7.39 -19.55 -3.20
C ALA A 127 8.19 -20.78 -2.73
N LEU A 128 8.20 -21.06 -1.42
CA LEU A 128 8.86 -22.24 -0.87
C LEU A 128 8.22 -23.53 -1.39
N LEU A 129 6.89 -23.61 -1.39
CA LEU A 129 6.14 -24.76 -1.89
C LEU A 129 6.41 -25.01 -3.38
N ALA A 130 6.39 -23.96 -4.20
CA ALA A 130 6.72 -24.03 -5.63
C ALA A 130 8.15 -24.53 -5.88
N CYS A 131 9.07 -24.21 -4.98
CA CYS A 131 10.46 -24.69 -5.01
C CYS A 131 10.68 -26.05 -4.33
N GLY A 132 9.60 -26.74 -3.91
CA GLY A 132 9.66 -28.07 -3.32
C GLY A 132 10.06 -28.11 -1.85
N VAL A 133 9.91 -27.01 -1.12
CA VAL A 133 10.18 -26.91 0.32
C VAL A 133 8.87 -26.78 1.09
N GLN A 134 8.66 -27.66 2.07
CA GLN A 134 7.54 -27.56 2.99
C GLN A 134 7.88 -26.58 4.12
N PRO A 135 7.12 -25.49 4.29
CA PRO A 135 7.37 -24.44 5.28
C PRO A 135 6.95 -24.81 6.71
#